data_AF-A0A210PMM6-F1
#
_entry.id   AF-A0A210PMM6-F1
#
_cell.length_a   1.000
_cell.length_b   1.000
_cell.length_c   1.000
_cell.angle_alpha   90.00
_cell.angle_beta   90.00
_cell.angle_gamma   90.00
#
_symmetry.space_group_name_H-M   'P 1'
#
loop_
_entity.id
_entity.type
_entity.pdbx_description
1 polymer ?
#
loop_
_entity_poly.entity_id
_entity_poly.type
_entity_poly.pdbx_seq_one_letter_code
_entity_poly.pdbx_strand_id
1 'polypeptide(L)'
;MEAGQLIGSYFPGRFYSLKYECLAKYPETVLRKMYDDMSIKCDSETDKWVQLYMKSRNRGQKGYTVVKSNSSSRSTDWRLRIPFKDTQNIDELCREVYTKIGARSFKSVTALENLGISETYVTSYTKRYCK
;
A
#
# COMPACT_ATOMS: atom_id res chain seq x y z
N MET A 1 3.84 -27.50 -0.75
CA MET A 1 4.29 -26.11 -0.95
C MET A 1 3.36 -25.49 -1.97
N GLU A 2 2.57 -24.47 -1.60
CA GLU A 2 1.63 -23.81 -2.52
C GLU A 2 2.39 -23.06 -3.62
N ALA A 3 1.94 -23.21 -4.87
CA ALA A 3 2.57 -22.68 -6.09
C ALA A 3 2.71 -21.15 -6.13
N GLY A 4 2.06 -20.42 -5.23
CA GLY A 4 2.30 -18.99 -4.96
C GLY A 4 3.55 -18.72 -4.13
N GLN A 5 4.47 -19.69 -3.99
CA GLN A 5 5.83 -19.45 -3.52
C GLN A 5 6.44 -18.32 -4.33
N LEU A 6 6.59 -17.19 -3.65
CA LEU A 6 7.06 -15.89 -4.11
C LEU A 6 7.96 -16.00 -5.33
N ILE A 7 7.52 -15.44 -6.45
CA ILE A 7 8.37 -15.27 -7.63
C ILE A 7 9.72 -14.64 -7.24
N GLY A 8 9.75 -13.77 -6.21
CA GLY A 8 10.98 -13.22 -5.65
C GLY A 8 11.96 -14.22 -5.04
N SER A 9 11.53 -15.38 -4.50
CA SER A 9 12.46 -16.43 -4.05
C SER A 9 13.06 -17.21 -5.22
N TYR A 10 12.32 -17.34 -6.32
CA TYR A 10 12.80 -17.99 -7.55
C TYR A 10 13.68 -17.07 -8.40
N PHE A 11 13.46 -15.76 -8.31
CA PHE A 11 14.16 -14.73 -9.08
C PHE A 11 14.61 -13.59 -8.15
N PRO A 12 15.62 -13.85 -7.29
CA PRO A 12 16.11 -12.86 -6.35
C PRO A 12 16.58 -11.60 -7.11
N GLY A 13 16.13 -10.44 -6.65
CA GLY A 13 16.48 -9.14 -7.24
C GLY A 13 15.70 -8.75 -8.49
N ARG A 14 14.77 -9.58 -8.99
CA ARG A 14 13.98 -9.27 -10.20
C ARG A 14 12.52 -8.91 -9.92
N PHE A 15 11.95 -9.49 -8.88
CA PHE A 15 10.54 -9.25 -8.53
C PHE A 15 10.43 -8.75 -7.10
N TYR A 16 9.74 -7.62 -6.98
CA TYR A 16 9.50 -6.94 -5.72
C TYR A 16 8.00 -6.79 -5.50
N SER A 17 7.49 -7.34 -4.41
CA SER A 17 6.09 -7.17 -4.05
C SER A 17 5.89 -5.82 -3.38
N LEU A 18 5.07 -4.97 -4.01
CA LEU A 18 4.69 -3.66 -3.47
C LEU A 18 3.20 -3.64 -3.17
N LYS A 19 2.84 -3.26 -1.94
CA LYS A 19 1.46 -2.96 -1.56
C LYS A 19 1.12 -1.53 -1.91
N TYR A 20 -0.03 -1.34 -2.56
CA TYR A 20 -0.54 -0.02 -2.90
C TYR A 20 -0.66 0.87 -1.67
N GLU A 21 -1.13 0.34 -0.54
CA GLU A 21 -1.33 1.08 0.70
C GLU A 21 -0.01 1.64 1.25
N CYS A 22 1.10 0.95 1.00
CA CYS A 22 2.41 1.38 1.45
C CYS A 22 3.01 2.46 0.55
N LEU A 23 2.81 2.34 -0.77
CA LEU A 23 3.14 3.42 -1.72
C LEU A 23 2.29 4.66 -1.43
N ALA A 24 1.01 4.49 -1.16
CA ALA A 24 0.10 5.57 -0.83
C ALA A 24 0.55 6.30 0.45
N LYS A 25 0.88 5.55 1.51
CA LYS A 25 1.26 6.12 2.81
C LYS A 25 2.69 6.67 2.87
N TYR A 26 3.65 6.03 2.22
CA TYR A 26 5.08 6.35 2.29
C TYR A 26 5.73 6.48 0.91
N PRO A 27 5.22 7.34 0.01
CA PRO A 27 5.63 7.36 -1.40
C PRO A 27 7.14 7.56 -1.60
N GLU A 28 7.77 8.41 -0.80
CA GLU A 28 9.19 8.72 -0.91
C GLU A 28 10.08 7.57 -0.44
N THR A 29 9.73 6.98 0.71
CA THR A 29 10.44 5.83 1.27
C THR A 29 10.36 4.64 0.33
N VAL A 30 9.17 4.39 -0.23
CA VAL A 30 8.96 3.31 -1.20
C VAL A 30 9.79 3.54 -2.45
N LEU A 31 9.75 4.75 -3.02
CA LEU A 31 10.50 5.03 -4.24
C LEU A 31 12.01 4.88 -4.04
N ARG A 32 12.57 5.43 -2.95
CA ARG A 32 14.01 5.29 -2.67
C ARG A 32 14.42 3.83 -2.57
N LYS A 33 13.63 3.01 -1.86
CA LYS A 33 13.85 1.57 -1.80
C LYS A 33 13.76 0.88 -3.14
N MET A 34 12.84 1.29 -4.02
CA MET A 34 12.75 0.75 -5.38
C MET A 34 14.02 1.07 -6.20
N TYR A 35 14.53 2.30 -6.08
CA TYR A 35 15.79 2.70 -6.73
C TYR A 35 16.98 1.89 -6.20
N ASP A 36 17.09 1.74 -4.87
CA ASP A 36 18.12 0.92 -4.22
C ASP A 36 18.05 -0.54 -4.69
N ASP A 37 16.84 -1.12 -4.75
CA ASP A 37 16.58 -2.49 -5.20
C ASP A 37 16.96 -2.70 -6.68
N MET A 38 16.93 -1.66 -7.50
CA MET A 38 17.37 -1.70 -8.90
C MET A 38 18.85 -1.32 -9.08
N SER A 39 19.57 -1.00 -7.99
CA SER A 39 20.93 -0.45 -8.05
C SER A 39 21.02 0.83 -8.88
N ILE A 40 19.94 1.63 -8.89
CA ILE A 40 19.86 2.92 -9.58
C ILE A 40 19.99 4.01 -8.53
N LYS A 41 20.88 4.98 -8.75
CA LYS A 41 20.99 6.13 -7.87
C LYS A 41 19.75 7.02 -8.02
N CYS A 42 19.01 7.25 -6.94
CA CYS A 42 17.99 8.28 -6.91
C CYS A 42 18.66 9.65 -6.95
N ASP A 43 18.58 10.33 -8.09
CA ASP A 43 19.17 11.66 -8.26
C ASP A 43 18.29 12.78 -7.65
N SER A 44 18.85 13.99 -7.63
CA SER A 44 18.19 15.15 -7.05
C SER A 44 17.02 15.67 -7.90
N GLU A 45 16.97 15.35 -9.20
CA GLU A 45 15.84 15.70 -10.05
C GLU A 45 14.64 14.81 -9.77
N THR A 46 14.89 13.51 -9.59
CA THR A 46 13.89 12.52 -9.17
C THR A 46 13.30 12.90 -7.81
N ASP A 47 14.15 13.23 -6.82
CA ASP A 47 13.66 13.65 -5.50
C ASP A 47 12.81 14.93 -5.59
N LYS A 48 13.23 15.93 -6.39
CA LYS A 48 12.43 17.13 -6.66
C LYS A 48 11.10 16.80 -7.32
N TRP A 49 11.08 15.93 -8.33
CA TRP A 49 9.85 15.51 -9.00
C TRP A 49 8.89 14.86 -8.01
N VAL A 50 9.40 14.00 -7.13
CA VAL A 50 8.61 13.33 -6.09
C VAL A 50 8.03 14.34 -5.11
N GLN A 51 8.82 15.29 -4.59
CA GLN A 51 8.31 16.34 -3.72
C GLN A 51 7.21 17.16 -4.43
N LEU A 52 7.43 17.53 -5.70
CA LEU A 52 6.52 18.39 -6.46
C LEU A 52 5.20 17.69 -6.84
N TYR A 53 5.25 16.43 -7.24
CA TYR A 53 4.08 15.72 -7.77
C TYR A 53 3.41 14.83 -6.72
N MET A 54 4.15 14.27 -5.77
CA MET A 54 3.59 13.39 -4.72
C MET A 54 3.26 14.12 -3.42
N LYS A 55 3.96 15.21 -3.03
CA LYS A 55 3.62 16.04 -1.84
C LYS A 55 2.88 17.35 -2.14
N SER A 56 2.98 17.82 -3.37
CA SER A 56 2.13 18.82 -4.02
C SER A 56 0.71 19.07 -3.46
N ARG A 57 0.30 20.26 -3.00
CA ARG A 57 -1.11 20.53 -2.60
C ARG A 57 -2.03 21.12 -3.70
N ASN A 58 -1.51 21.51 -4.87
CA ASN A 58 -2.29 22.17 -5.94
C ASN A 58 -1.79 21.80 -7.36
N ARG A 59 -2.62 22.06 -8.38
CA ARG A 59 -2.51 21.76 -9.85
C ARG A 59 -3.05 20.36 -10.24
N GLY A 60 -3.91 20.15 -11.24
CA GLY A 60 -4.57 21.00 -12.24
C GLY A 60 -5.01 20.14 -13.44
N GLN A 61 -6.22 20.35 -13.95
CA GLN A 61 -6.91 19.70 -15.09
C GLN A 61 -6.00 19.40 -16.31
N LYS A 62 -5.80 18.13 -16.70
CA LYS A 62 -5.65 17.64 -18.10
C LYS A 62 -5.26 16.16 -18.18
N GLY A 63 -6.03 15.38 -18.96
CA GLY A 63 -5.68 14.14 -19.70
C GLY A 63 -5.11 12.93 -18.92
N TYR A 64 -3.99 13.13 -18.23
CA TYR A 64 -3.32 12.16 -17.37
C TYR A 64 -3.26 12.67 -15.92
N THR A 65 -4.25 13.48 -15.56
CA THR A 65 -4.37 14.07 -14.22
C THR A 65 -4.56 12.95 -13.21
N VAL A 66 -3.54 12.67 -12.41
CA VAL A 66 -3.75 12.16 -11.07
C VAL A 66 -4.49 13.28 -10.33
N VAL A 67 -5.82 13.30 -10.44
CA VAL A 67 -6.66 14.14 -9.58
C VAL A 67 -6.25 13.73 -8.18
N LYS A 68 -5.59 14.65 -7.45
CA LYS A 68 -5.11 14.46 -6.08
C LYS A 68 -6.29 14.14 -5.17
N SER A 69 -6.74 12.91 -5.22
CA SER A 69 -7.27 12.29 -4.03
C SER A 69 -6.07 11.88 -3.21
N ASN A 70 -6.04 12.30 -1.95
CA ASN A 70 -5.04 11.88 -0.99
C ASN A 70 -4.99 10.34 -1.03
N SER A 71 -4.00 9.76 -1.72
CA SER A 71 -3.95 8.30 -1.96
C SER A 71 -3.95 7.53 -0.65
N SER A 72 -3.34 8.09 0.40
CA SER A 72 -3.38 7.56 1.76
C SER A 72 -4.79 7.55 2.36
N SER A 73 -5.59 8.58 2.07
CA SER A 73 -7.00 8.61 2.47
C SER A 73 -7.84 7.67 1.61
N ARG A 74 -7.56 7.56 0.29
CA ARG A 74 -8.26 6.64 -0.61
C ARG A 74 -8.01 5.19 -0.30
N SER A 75 -6.78 4.84 0.09
CA SER A 75 -6.45 3.47 0.48
C SER A 75 -7.28 2.99 1.66
N THR A 76 -7.72 3.91 2.53
CA THR A 76 -8.50 3.57 3.73
C THR A 76 -9.97 3.99 3.69
N ASP A 77 -10.42 4.60 2.59
CA ASP A 77 -11.76 5.20 2.44
C ASP A 77 -12.88 4.15 2.53
N TRP A 78 -12.58 2.91 2.11
CA TRP A 78 -13.51 1.79 2.18
C TRP A 78 -13.99 1.51 3.60
N ARG A 79 -13.15 1.76 4.62
CA ARG A 79 -13.46 1.52 6.03
C ARG A 79 -14.60 2.38 6.58
N LEU A 80 -14.85 3.53 5.93
CA LEU A 80 -15.91 4.45 6.30
C LEU A 80 -17.14 4.33 5.39
N ARG A 81 -17.03 3.56 4.30
CA ARG A 81 -18.08 3.44 3.27
C ARG A 81 -18.79 2.10 3.29
N ILE A 82 -18.07 1.03 3.62
CA ILE A 82 -18.63 -0.32 3.67
C ILE A 82 -19.25 -0.53 5.05
N PRO A 83 -20.53 -0.90 5.15
CA PRO A 83 -21.15 -1.23 6.43
C PRO A 83 -20.35 -2.30 7.18
N PHE A 84 -20.27 -2.17 8.51
CA PHE A 84 -19.50 -3.11 9.32
C PHE A 84 -20.00 -4.56 9.16
N LYS A 85 -21.31 -4.78 9.00
CA LYS A 85 -21.88 -6.12 8.79
C LYS A 85 -21.36 -6.77 7.49
N ASP A 86 -21.24 -5.99 6.42
CA ASP A 86 -20.69 -6.48 5.14
C ASP A 86 -19.19 -6.73 5.26
N THR A 87 -18.48 -5.85 5.95
CA THR A 87 -17.05 -6.04 6.25
C THR A 87 -16.82 -7.32 7.06
N GLN A 88 -17.65 -7.62 8.05
CA GLN A 88 -17.55 -8.86 8.82
C GLN A 88 -17.77 -10.10 7.95
N ASN A 89 -18.76 -10.06 7.05
CA ASN A 89 -19.01 -11.16 6.13
C ASN A 89 -17.80 -11.38 5.20
N ILE A 90 -17.20 -10.31 4.68
CA ILE A 90 -15.98 -10.37 3.86
C ILE A 90 -14.80 -10.91 4.69
N ASP A 91 -14.59 -10.41 5.90
CA ASP A 91 -13.53 -10.86 6.80
C ASP A 91 -13.62 -12.35 7.11
N GLU A 92 -14.84 -12.89 7.20
CA GLU A 92 -15.08 -14.32 7.42
C GLU A 92 -14.81 -15.15 6.15
N LEU A 93 -15.36 -14.74 5.01
CA LEU A 93 -15.18 -15.44 3.72
C LEU A 93 -13.73 -15.41 3.25
N CYS A 94 -13.02 -14.30 3.45
CA CYS A 94 -11.68 -14.07 2.94
C CYS A 94 -10.58 -14.34 3.99
N ARG A 95 -10.88 -15.02 5.09
CA ARG A 95 -9.97 -15.23 6.23
C ARG A 95 -8.61 -15.81 5.82
N GLU A 96 -8.63 -16.84 4.97
CA GLU A 96 -7.41 -17.45 4.46
C GLU A 96 -6.61 -16.48 3.58
N VAL A 97 -7.29 -15.80 2.66
CA VAL A 97 -6.68 -14.79 1.78
C VAL A 97 -6.02 -13.69 2.61
N TYR A 98 -6.73 -13.14 3.60
CA TYR A 98 -6.20 -12.09 4.50
C TYR A 98 -4.95 -12.55 5.22
N THR A 99 -4.92 -13.80 5.67
CA THR A 99 -3.76 -14.39 6.33
C THR A 99 -2.57 -14.47 5.38
N LYS A 100 -2.78 -14.91 4.13
CA LYS A 100 -1.71 -15.04 3.12
C LYS A 100 -1.16 -13.69 2.68
N ILE A 101 -2.03 -12.70 2.45
CA ILE A 101 -1.62 -11.37 1.98
C ILE A 101 -1.25 -10.40 3.12
N GLY A 102 -1.46 -10.80 4.39
CA GLY A 102 -1.22 -9.95 5.55
C GLY A 102 -2.20 -8.77 5.67
N ALA A 103 -3.46 -8.96 5.32
CA ALA A 103 -4.54 -8.00 5.56
C ALA A 103 -5.19 -8.24 6.94
N ARG A 104 -5.74 -7.18 7.54
CA ARG A 104 -6.31 -7.20 8.88
C ARG A 104 -7.84 -7.25 8.83
N SER A 105 -8.42 -8.19 9.58
CA SER A 105 -9.86 -8.19 9.89
C SER A 105 -10.18 -7.25 11.06
N PHE A 106 -11.37 -6.65 11.06
CA PHE A 106 -11.84 -5.76 12.12
C PHE A 106 -12.93 -6.43 12.97
N LYS A 107 -12.82 -6.32 14.30
CA LYS A 107 -13.74 -6.98 15.24
C LYS A 107 -14.85 -6.09 15.78
N SER A 108 -14.80 -4.80 15.49
CA SER A 108 -15.82 -3.82 15.90
C SER A 108 -15.88 -2.65 14.91
N VAL A 109 -17.02 -1.96 14.90
CA VAL A 109 -17.22 -0.70 14.16
C VAL A 109 -16.13 0.31 14.54
N THR A 110 -15.88 0.50 15.84
CA THR A 110 -14.85 1.43 16.33
C THR A 110 -13.45 1.09 15.82
N ALA A 111 -13.10 -0.20 15.73
CA ALA A 111 -11.82 -0.60 15.17
C ALA A 111 -11.77 -0.39 13.65
N LEU A 112 -12.87 -0.68 12.94
CA LEU A 112 -12.99 -0.44 11.51
C LEU A 112 -12.84 1.04 11.19
N GLU A 113 -13.52 1.93 11.91
CA GLU A 113 -13.52 3.37 11.58
C GLU A 113 -12.27 4.12 12.06
N ASN A 114 -11.48 3.53 12.97
CA ASN A 114 -10.26 4.15 13.48
C ASN A 114 -9.11 4.07 12.45
N LEU A 115 -8.98 5.08 11.60
CA LEU A 115 -7.94 5.16 10.55
C LEU A 115 -6.49 5.22 11.08
N GLY A 116 -6.28 5.40 12.39
CA GLY A 116 -4.96 5.25 13.02
C GLY A 116 -4.50 3.79 13.12
N ILE A 117 -5.43 2.84 13.02
CA ILE A 117 -5.16 1.40 13.02
C ILE A 117 -4.73 0.96 11.61
N SER A 118 -3.59 0.27 11.51
CA SER A 118 -3.12 -0.34 10.26
C SER A 118 -4.10 -1.40 9.75
N GLU A 119 -4.40 -1.35 8.45
CA GLU A 119 -5.19 -2.33 7.69
C GLU A 119 -4.41 -3.61 7.35
N THR A 120 -3.12 -3.62 7.66
CA THR A 120 -2.24 -4.75 7.38
C THR A 120 -1.56 -5.23 8.65
N TYR A 121 -1.31 -6.55 8.69
CA TYR A 121 -0.34 -7.13 9.60
C TYR A 121 1.06 -6.99 8.99
N VAL A 122 2.06 -6.78 9.85
CA VAL A 122 3.46 -6.84 9.43
C VAL A 122 3.81 -8.32 9.21
N THR A 123 3.77 -8.77 7.96
CA THR A 123 4.30 -10.07 7.56
C THR A 123 5.71 -9.86 6.99
N SER A 124 6.49 -10.94 6.86
CA SER A 124 7.82 -10.87 6.22
C SER A 124 7.75 -10.25 4.81
N TYR A 125 6.66 -10.45 4.08
CA TYR A 125 6.43 -9.95 2.73
C TYR A 125 6.07 -8.47 2.65
N THR A 126 5.43 -7.91 3.68
CA THR A 126 5.00 -6.50 3.69
C THR A 126 6.03 -5.58 4.35
N LYS A 127 6.99 -6.13 5.09
CA LYS A 127 7.94 -5.35 5.89
C LYS A 127 8.89 -4.48 5.06
N ARG A 128 9.14 -4.82 3.78
CA ARG A 128 10.14 -4.14 2.95
C ARG A 128 9.77 -2.68 2.65
N TYR A 129 8.58 -2.43 2.12
CA TYR A 129 8.17 -1.09 1.65
C TYR A 129 7.29 -0.32 2.64
N CYS A 130 6.73 -0.96 3.67
CA CYS A 130 5.75 -0.36 4.57
C CYS A 130 6.35 0.24 5.87
N LYS A 131 7.65 0.56 5.87
CA LYS A 131 8.41 1.12 7.01
C LYS A 131 9.44 2.13 6.54
#